data_AF-A0A926FKQ7-F1
#
_entry.id   AF-A0A926FKQ7-F1
#
_cell.length_a   1.000
_cell.length_b   1.000
_cell.length_c   1.000
_cell.angle_alpha   90.00
_cell.angle_beta   90.00
_cell.angle_gamma   90.00
#
_symmetry.space_group_name_H-M   'P 1'
#
loop_
_entity.id
_entity.type
_entity.pdbx_description
1 polymer ?
#
loop_
_entity_poly.entity_id
_entity_poly.type
_entity_poly.pdbx_seq_one_letter_code
_entity_poly.pdbx_strand_id
1 'polypeptide(L)'
;MEGVYEKWSFTSDKSTAQTVMTLTGTVINKNSGARPEVKIFSPRFNNPADFKALLEGGKIEGSLSCDELSDCLSPTDSTVTTISASESFAGKIKDHLVSMRNKAVSGDSLSNAEKNLISATTIPVYKMLLVDAAYNRGTGSTAYDYDSLAQMVAVDVLYNYLEDLIGTVRRTVNTQFAATNEPKVRQWADDLQQDLTILHLRKAEASAKTSQSFDVMQKTMQLEKYLASRTGSQINSVFTFAQALK
;
A
#
# COMPACT_ATOMS: atom_id res chain seq x y z
N MET A 1 -21.27 3.00 7.04
CA MET A 1 -19.93 3.19 6.43
C MET A 1 -18.92 3.83 7.38
N GLU A 2 -19.29 4.21 8.62
CA GLU A 2 -18.39 4.84 9.61
C GLU A 2 -17.08 4.06 9.87
N GLY A 3 -17.12 2.73 9.98
CA GLY A 3 -15.92 1.93 10.30
C GLY A 3 -14.84 1.86 9.20
N VAL A 4 -15.17 2.23 7.94
CA VAL A 4 -14.19 2.22 6.84
C VAL A 4 -13.34 3.49 6.88
N TYR A 5 -13.95 4.65 7.14
CA TYR A 5 -13.25 5.95 7.16
C TYR A 5 -12.22 6.07 8.28
N GLU A 6 -12.52 5.52 9.46
CA GLU A 6 -11.61 5.57 10.63
C GLU A 6 -10.30 4.78 10.39
N LYS A 7 -10.38 3.69 9.62
CA LYS A 7 -9.24 2.83 9.29
C LYS A 7 -8.34 3.43 8.20
N TRP A 8 -8.88 4.33 7.38
CA TRP A 8 -8.17 5.14 6.36
C TRP A 8 -7.65 6.48 6.91
N SER A 9 -7.35 6.59 8.21
CA SER A 9 -6.82 7.82 8.83
C SER A 9 -5.56 8.42 8.17
N PHE A 10 -4.92 7.72 7.22
CA PHE A 10 -3.80 8.21 6.41
C PHE A 10 -4.24 8.81 5.05
N THR A 11 -5.53 8.79 4.69
CA THR A 11 -6.08 9.33 3.44
C THR A 11 -7.33 10.18 3.63
N SER A 12 -7.24 11.19 4.48
CA SER A 12 -8.34 12.11 4.82
C SER A 12 -8.86 13.00 3.66
N ASP A 13 -8.54 12.68 2.40
CA ASP A 13 -8.96 13.42 1.22
C ASP A 13 -10.08 12.66 0.47
N LYS A 14 -11.12 13.42 0.10
CA LYS A 14 -12.26 13.01 -0.74
C LYS A 14 -11.82 12.23 -1.98
N SER A 15 -10.77 12.68 -2.66
CA SER A 15 -10.24 12.02 -3.86
C SER A 15 -9.75 10.60 -3.57
N THR A 16 -9.09 10.41 -2.43
CA THR A 16 -8.61 9.08 -2.04
C THR A 16 -9.75 8.18 -1.61
N ALA A 17 -10.71 8.68 -0.83
CA ALA A 17 -11.89 7.90 -0.42
C ALA A 17 -12.72 7.41 -1.63
N GLN A 18 -12.94 8.28 -2.62
CA GLN A 18 -13.63 7.94 -3.88
C GLN A 18 -12.87 6.89 -4.69
N THR A 19 -11.54 7.01 -4.75
CA THR A 19 -10.69 6.02 -5.44
C THR A 19 -10.76 4.65 -4.76
N VAL A 20 -10.75 4.63 -3.43
CA VAL A 20 -10.90 3.40 -2.66
C VAL A 20 -12.25 2.75 -2.92
N MET A 21 -13.35 3.51 -2.85
CA MET A 21 -14.69 3.00 -3.14
C MET A 21 -14.78 2.42 -4.55
N THR A 22 -14.15 3.06 -5.53
CA THR A 22 -14.07 2.57 -6.92
C THR A 22 -13.36 1.21 -6.98
N LEU A 23 -12.27 1.03 -6.22
CA LEU A 23 -11.47 -0.19 -6.27
C LEU A 23 -12.12 -1.35 -5.52
N THR A 24 -12.72 -1.08 -4.36
CA THR A 24 -13.30 -2.11 -3.50
C THR A 24 -14.71 -2.51 -3.91
N GLY A 25 -15.34 -1.69 -4.75
CA GLY A 25 -16.75 -1.81 -5.07
C GLY A 25 -17.63 -1.34 -3.91
N THR A 26 -18.91 -1.15 -4.20
CA THR A 26 -19.91 -0.78 -3.19
C THR A 26 -21.29 -1.27 -3.62
N VAL A 27 -22.15 -1.60 -2.65
CA VAL A 27 -23.55 -1.94 -2.89
C VAL A 27 -24.39 -0.83 -2.30
N ILE A 28 -25.12 -0.12 -3.15
CA ILE A 28 -26.01 0.96 -2.75
C ILE A 28 -27.44 0.41 -2.76
N ASN A 29 -28.10 0.49 -1.60
CA ASN A 29 -29.53 0.23 -1.48
C ASN A 29 -30.27 1.57 -1.38
N LYS A 30 -30.87 1.99 -2.49
CA LYS A 30 -31.73 3.18 -2.47
C LYS A 30 -33.13 2.74 -2.04
N ASN A 31 -33.49 3.05 -0.81
CA ASN A 31 -34.82 2.77 -0.27
C ASN A 31 -35.82 3.82 -0.81
N SER A 32 -36.12 3.75 -2.11
CA SER A 32 -37.03 4.66 -2.81
C SER A 32 -38.46 4.10 -2.83
N GLY A 33 -39.14 4.09 -1.68
CA GLY A 33 -40.55 3.71 -1.60
C GLY A 33 -40.83 2.23 -1.91
N ALA A 34 -41.83 1.93 -2.75
CA ALA A 34 -42.40 0.58 -2.93
C ALA A 34 -41.47 -0.46 -3.60
N ARG A 35 -40.30 -0.07 -4.11
CA ARG A 35 -39.29 -0.98 -4.66
C ARG A 35 -37.89 -0.54 -4.23
N PRO A 36 -37.21 -1.29 -3.34
CA PRO A 36 -35.81 -1.03 -3.05
C PRO A 36 -34.97 -1.25 -4.32
N GLU A 37 -34.21 -0.23 -4.73
CA GLU A 37 -33.31 -0.31 -5.87
C GLU A 37 -31.90 -0.62 -5.36
N VAL A 38 -31.42 -1.83 -5.65
CA VAL A 38 -30.07 -2.26 -5.31
C VAL A 38 -29.16 -2.03 -6.52
N LYS A 39 -28.20 -1.11 -6.38
CA LYS A 39 -27.13 -0.87 -7.35
C LYS A 39 -25.84 -1.49 -6.83
N ILE A 40 -25.17 -2.24 -7.68
CA ILE A 40 -23.90 -2.90 -7.35
C ILE A 40 -22.82 -2.29 -8.24
N PHE A 41 -21.79 -1.75 -7.59
CA PHE A 41 -20.56 -1.32 -8.23
C PHE A 41 -19.51 -2.38 -7.98
N SER A 42 -19.09 -3.06 -9.03
CA SER A 42 -18.10 -4.12 -8.93
C SER A 42 -16.73 -3.56 -8.53
N PRO A 43 -15.97 -4.29 -7.70
CA PRO A 43 -14.60 -3.92 -7.40
C PRO A 43 -13.75 -3.83 -8.68
N ARG A 44 -12.87 -2.82 -8.75
CA ARG A 44 -11.90 -2.64 -9.83
C ARG A 44 -10.46 -2.95 -9.44
N PHE A 45 -10.21 -3.44 -8.22
CA PHE A 45 -8.85 -3.77 -7.76
C PHE A 45 -8.15 -4.85 -8.60
N ASN A 46 -8.89 -5.66 -9.35
CA ASN A 46 -8.33 -6.67 -10.23
C ASN A 46 -7.75 -6.07 -11.53
N ASN A 47 -8.14 -4.84 -11.89
CA ASN A 47 -7.58 -4.09 -13.03
C ASN A 47 -6.14 -3.64 -12.71
N PRO A 48 -5.12 -4.14 -13.44
CA PRO A 48 -3.72 -3.80 -13.16
C PRO A 48 -3.41 -2.30 -13.31
N ALA A 49 -4.07 -1.60 -14.24
CA ALA A 49 -3.83 -0.18 -14.49
C ALA A 49 -4.40 0.67 -13.33
N ASP A 50 -5.62 0.37 -12.89
CA ASP A 50 -6.26 1.09 -11.78
C ASP A 50 -5.49 0.84 -10.47
N PHE A 51 -5.09 -0.41 -10.22
CA PHE A 51 -4.29 -0.77 -9.05
C PHE A 51 -2.94 -0.05 -9.06
N LYS A 52 -2.24 -0.02 -10.20
CA LYS A 52 -0.98 0.70 -10.35
C LYS A 52 -1.14 2.20 -10.16
N ALA A 53 -2.19 2.79 -10.74
CA ALA A 53 -2.47 4.23 -10.61
C ALA A 53 -2.74 4.64 -9.15
N LEU A 54 -3.41 3.80 -8.37
CA LEU A 54 -3.54 4.03 -6.92
C LEU A 54 -2.19 3.93 -6.20
N LEU A 55 -1.43 2.88 -6.53
CA LEU A 55 -0.19 2.56 -5.83
C LEU A 55 0.89 3.62 -6.07
N GLU A 56 1.11 4.00 -7.33
CA GLU A 56 2.24 4.83 -7.78
C GLU A 56 1.83 6.23 -8.27
N GLY A 57 0.53 6.46 -8.45
CA GLY A 57 0.01 7.64 -9.14
C GLY A 57 -0.29 7.34 -10.61
N GLY A 58 -1.20 8.10 -11.20
CA GLY A 58 -1.67 7.87 -12.56
C GLY A 58 -3.09 8.34 -12.78
N LYS A 59 -3.71 7.83 -13.84
CA LYS A 59 -5.09 8.14 -14.22
C LYS A 59 -5.96 6.91 -14.05
N ILE A 60 -7.14 7.10 -13.46
CA ILE A 60 -8.18 6.10 -13.34
C ILE A 60 -9.39 6.62 -14.11
N GLU A 61 -9.79 5.92 -15.16
CA GLU A 61 -10.95 6.27 -15.97
C GLU A 61 -12.22 5.68 -15.36
N GLY A 62 -13.33 6.42 -15.34
CA GLY A 62 -14.60 5.90 -14.83
C GLY A 62 -14.60 5.62 -13.32
N SER A 63 -13.89 6.43 -12.54
CA SER A 63 -13.94 6.37 -11.07
C SER A 63 -15.25 6.94 -10.56
N LEU A 64 -15.74 6.38 -9.45
CA LEU A 64 -16.97 6.83 -8.82
C LEU A 64 -16.76 8.17 -8.14
N SER A 65 -17.52 9.17 -8.58
CA SER A 65 -17.63 10.44 -7.91
C SER A 65 -18.93 10.50 -7.12
N CYS A 66 -18.80 10.44 -5.79
CA CYS A 66 -19.90 10.72 -4.89
C CYS A 66 -20.49 12.13 -5.10
N ASP A 67 -21.82 12.19 -5.15
CA ASP A 67 -22.63 13.40 -5.09
C ASP A 67 -22.43 14.15 -3.77
N GLU A 68 -22.38 13.41 -2.66
CA GLU A 68 -22.12 13.93 -1.31
C GLU A 68 -21.21 13.02 -0.48
N LEU A 69 -20.56 13.56 0.54
CA LEU A 69 -19.60 12.83 1.39
C LEU A 69 -20.24 11.97 2.48
N SER A 70 -21.50 12.25 2.85
CA SER A 70 -22.20 11.54 3.92
C SER A 70 -22.69 10.18 3.48
N ASP A 71 -23.63 10.16 2.52
CA ASP A 71 -24.38 8.94 2.17
C ASP A 71 -24.03 8.40 0.78
N CYS A 72 -23.55 9.24 -0.14
CA CYS A 72 -23.13 8.89 -1.51
C CYS A 72 -24.09 7.90 -2.20
N LEU A 73 -25.39 8.21 -2.19
CA LEU A 73 -26.44 7.28 -2.63
C LEU A 73 -26.66 7.30 -4.15
N SER A 74 -26.10 8.28 -4.86
CA SER A 74 -26.21 8.40 -6.31
C SER A 74 -24.87 8.83 -6.94
N PRO A 75 -23.81 8.00 -6.84
CA PRO A 75 -22.53 8.32 -7.44
C PRO A 75 -22.64 8.39 -8.97
N THR A 76 -21.89 9.31 -9.55
CA THR A 76 -21.75 9.46 -11.01
C THR A 76 -20.38 8.96 -11.43
N ASP A 77 -20.28 8.43 -12.65
CA ASP A 77 -18.97 8.13 -13.24
C ASP A 77 -18.27 9.46 -13.51
N SER A 78 -17.17 9.71 -12.81
CA SER A 78 -16.24 10.74 -13.24
C SER A 78 -15.48 10.25 -14.46
N THR A 79 -15.21 11.17 -15.39
CA THR A 79 -14.52 10.82 -16.64
C THR A 79 -13.12 10.30 -16.37
N VAL A 80 -12.34 11.01 -15.54
CA VAL A 80 -10.98 10.63 -15.15
C VAL A 80 -10.62 11.21 -13.77
N THR A 81 -10.15 10.38 -12.84
CA THR A 81 -9.42 10.83 -11.65
C THR A 81 -7.92 10.74 -11.90
N THR A 82 -7.18 11.81 -11.56
CA THR A 82 -5.71 11.82 -11.62
C THR A 82 -5.16 11.84 -10.20
N ILE A 83 -4.21 10.95 -9.92
CA ILE A 83 -3.51 10.83 -8.64
C ILE A 83 -2.05 11.20 -8.90
N SER A 84 -1.55 12.23 -8.22
CA SER A 84 -0.14 12.58 -8.31
C SER A 84 0.73 11.53 -7.61
N ALA A 85 2.01 11.44 -7.96
CA ALA A 85 2.94 10.50 -7.32
C ALA A 85 3.03 10.72 -5.79
N SER A 86 2.96 11.97 -5.32
CA SER A 86 2.93 12.30 -3.88
C SER A 86 1.63 11.90 -3.20
N GLU A 87 0.50 12.00 -3.90
CA GLU A 87 -0.81 11.61 -3.35
C GLU A 87 -1.10 10.12 -3.47
N SER A 88 -0.29 9.41 -4.25
CA SER A 88 -0.34 7.95 -4.37
C SER A 88 -0.10 7.26 -3.04
N PHE A 89 -0.50 6.00 -2.95
CA PHE A 89 -0.32 5.22 -1.74
C PHE A 89 1.16 5.06 -1.37
N ALA A 90 2.03 4.80 -2.36
CA ALA A 90 3.46 4.75 -2.17
C ALA A 90 4.05 6.12 -1.77
N GLY A 91 3.55 7.21 -2.35
CA GLY A 91 3.95 8.58 -1.97
C GLY A 91 3.68 8.87 -0.50
N LYS A 92 2.48 8.58 -0.02
CA LYS A 92 2.10 8.76 1.40
C LYS A 92 2.92 7.87 2.34
N ILE A 93 3.17 6.62 1.95
CA ILE A 93 4.03 5.73 2.74
C ILE A 93 5.46 6.24 2.79
N LYS A 94 6.00 6.76 1.68
CA LYS A 94 7.32 7.38 1.65
C LYS A 94 7.44 8.51 2.67
N ASP A 95 6.46 9.40 2.72
CA ASP A 95 6.44 10.52 3.68
C ASP A 95 6.47 10.00 5.13
N HIS A 96 5.69 8.96 5.44
CA HIS A 96 5.73 8.30 6.75
C HIS A 96 7.08 7.65 7.04
N LEU A 97 7.68 6.92 6.09
CA LEU A 97 8.98 6.28 6.27
C LEU A 97 10.10 7.31 6.52
N VAL A 98 10.10 8.42 5.78
CA VAL A 98 11.06 9.51 5.97
C VAL A 98 10.87 10.17 7.34
N SER A 99 9.63 10.47 7.72
CA SER A 99 9.29 11.00 9.04
C SER A 99 9.76 10.07 10.17
N MET A 100 9.45 8.78 10.08
CA MET A 100 9.86 7.77 11.06
C MET A 100 11.38 7.67 11.18
N ARG A 101 12.11 7.75 10.05
CA ARG A 101 13.58 7.75 10.10
C ARG A 101 14.12 8.98 10.80
N ASN A 102 13.61 10.16 10.47
CA ASN A 102 14.06 11.40 11.11
C ASN A 102 13.86 11.32 12.63
N LYS A 103 12.70 10.81 13.07
CA LYS A 103 12.41 10.54 14.49
C LYS A 103 13.33 9.49 15.12
N ALA A 104 13.68 8.44 14.37
CA ALA A 104 14.65 7.44 14.83
C ALA A 104 16.07 8.02 15.00
N VAL A 105 16.44 9.03 14.21
CA VAL A 105 17.72 9.75 14.34
C VAL A 105 17.69 10.74 15.51
N SER A 106 16.61 11.51 15.67
CA SER A 106 16.48 12.52 16.74
C SER A 106 16.10 11.95 18.11
N GLY A 107 15.52 10.75 18.16
CA GLY A 107 14.97 10.14 19.37
C GLY A 107 13.52 10.52 19.66
N ASP A 108 12.81 11.13 18.70
CA ASP A 108 11.42 11.55 18.85
C ASP A 108 10.43 10.37 18.81
N SER A 109 9.26 10.56 19.42
CA SER A 109 8.20 9.54 19.43
C SER A 109 7.45 9.44 18.10
N LEU A 110 7.10 8.21 17.71
CA LEU A 110 6.25 7.94 16.54
C LEU A 110 4.80 8.40 16.76
N SER A 111 4.17 8.89 15.69
CA SER A 111 2.74 9.21 15.65
C SER A 111 1.89 7.93 15.63
N ASN A 112 0.58 8.07 15.89
CA ASN A 112 -0.34 6.92 15.81
C ASN A 112 -0.43 6.36 14.39
N ALA A 113 -0.42 7.21 13.37
CA ALA A 113 -0.41 6.78 11.96
C ALA A 113 0.83 5.94 11.63
N GLU A 114 2.01 6.34 12.12
CA GLU A 114 3.26 5.60 11.91
C GLU A 114 3.27 4.25 12.64
N LYS A 115 2.72 4.19 13.87
CA LYS A 115 2.56 2.92 14.62
C LYS A 115 1.58 1.97 13.92
N ASN A 116 0.50 2.52 13.38
CA ASN A 116 -0.47 1.75 12.60
C ASN A 116 0.17 1.21 11.33
N LEU A 117 0.98 2.01 10.63
CA LEU A 117 1.73 1.57 9.45
C LEU A 117 2.64 0.38 9.78
N ILE A 118 3.42 0.46 10.86
CA ILE A 118 4.26 -0.67 11.32
C ILE A 118 3.44 -1.94 11.55
N SER A 119 2.25 -1.79 12.14
CA SER A 119 1.37 -2.92 12.47
C SER A 119 0.64 -3.48 11.25
N ALA A 120 0.51 -2.68 10.19
CA ALA A 120 -0.20 -3.04 8.97
C ALA A 120 0.69 -3.71 7.92
N THR A 121 2.02 -3.71 8.12
CA THR A 121 2.98 -4.32 7.20
C THR A 121 3.60 -5.58 7.79
N THR A 122 3.86 -6.57 6.92
CA THR A 122 4.65 -7.76 7.23
C THR A 122 6.16 -7.50 7.13
N ILE A 123 6.55 -6.41 6.49
CA ILE A 123 7.94 -5.99 6.32
C ILE A 123 8.41 -5.37 7.66
N PRO A 124 9.59 -5.73 8.18
CA PRO A 124 10.09 -5.20 9.46
C PRO A 124 10.62 -3.76 9.31
N VAL A 125 9.78 -2.83 8.83
CA VAL A 125 10.14 -1.46 8.46
C VAL A 125 10.83 -0.72 9.58
N TYR A 126 10.31 -0.81 10.82
CA TYR A 126 10.91 -0.10 11.94
C TYR A 126 12.35 -0.55 12.22
N LYS A 127 12.63 -1.86 12.11
CA LYS A 127 13.99 -2.39 12.27
C LYS A 127 14.91 -1.90 11.16
N MET A 128 14.41 -1.81 9.91
CA MET A 128 15.17 -1.26 8.79
C MET A 128 15.52 0.21 9.05
N LEU A 129 14.56 1.03 9.47
CA LEU A 129 14.80 2.45 9.75
C LEU A 129 15.78 2.67 10.91
N LEU A 130 15.79 1.80 11.92
CA LEU A 130 16.80 1.86 13.00
C LEU A 130 18.21 1.58 12.49
N VAL A 131 18.36 0.61 11.57
CA VAL A 131 19.65 0.34 10.90
C VAL A 131 20.06 1.52 10.04
N ASP A 132 19.13 2.11 9.31
CA ASP A 132 19.37 3.32 8.50
C ASP A 132 19.81 4.50 9.37
N ALA A 133 19.13 4.74 10.50
CA ALA A 133 19.48 5.80 11.44
C ALA A 133 20.87 5.59 12.08
N ALA A 134 21.28 4.34 12.32
CA ALA A 134 22.64 4.03 12.80
C ALA A 134 23.68 4.25 11.69
N TYR A 135 23.39 3.83 10.46
CA TYR A 135 24.25 4.06 9.30
C TYR A 135 24.44 5.55 9.02
N ASN A 136 23.35 6.32 9.04
CA ASN A 136 23.35 7.76 8.83
C ASN A 136 24.22 8.51 9.84
N ARG A 137 24.18 8.11 11.13
CA ARG A 137 25.07 8.69 12.15
C ARG A 137 26.56 8.46 11.87
N GLY A 138 26.92 7.39 11.16
CA GLY A 138 28.30 7.07 10.80
C GLY A 138 28.77 7.67 9.48
N THR A 139 27.87 7.89 8.52
CA THR A 139 28.23 8.24 7.12
C THR A 139 27.59 9.51 6.59
N GLY A 140 26.60 10.08 7.29
CA GLY A 140 25.75 11.17 6.79
C GLY A 140 24.80 10.77 5.64
N SER A 141 24.80 9.50 5.23
CA SER A 141 24.04 9.00 4.06
C SER A 141 22.88 8.10 4.48
N THR A 142 21.98 7.76 3.56
CA THR A 142 20.94 6.73 3.76
C THR A 142 21.41 5.39 3.23
N ALA A 143 21.04 4.31 3.92
CA ALA A 143 21.30 2.92 3.55
C ALA A 143 20.29 2.40 2.51
N TYR A 144 19.13 3.03 2.39
CA TYR A 144 18.04 2.59 1.51
C TYR A 144 17.60 3.70 0.56
N ASP A 145 17.17 3.28 -0.63
CA ASP A 145 16.31 4.09 -1.49
C ASP A 145 14.87 4.05 -0.95
N TYR A 146 14.40 5.21 -0.46
CA TYR A 146 13.08 5.34 0.15
C TYR A 146 11.94 5.23 -0.86
N ASP A 147 12.18 5.50 -2.15
CA ASP A 147 11.16 5.30 -3.19
C ASP A 147 10.88 3.81 -3.37
N SER A 148 11.93 3.02 -3.59
CA SER A 148 11.82 1.55 -3.70
C SER A 148 11.26 0.92 -2.42
N LEU A 149 11.72 1.37 -1.25
CA LEU A 149 11.21 0.87 0.04
C LEU A 149 9.73 1.18 0.21
N ALA A 150 9.32 2.41 -0.10
CA ALA A 150 7.92 2.81 0.01
C ALA A 150 7.03 2.02 -0.93
N GLN A 151 7.45 1.76 -2.18
CA GLN A 151 6.70 0.92 -3.11
C GLN A 151 6.49 -0.49 -2.57
N MET A 152 7.53 -1.14 -2.03
CA MET A 152 7.41 -2.49 -1.46
C MET A 152 6.45 -2.52 -0.27
N VAL A 153 6.57 -1.57 0.65
CA VAL A 153 5.68 -1.45 1.82
C VAL A 153 4.26 -1.13 1.38
N ALA A 154 4.08 -0.27 0.38
CA ALA A 154 2.78 0.10 -0.15
C ALA A 154 2.05 -1.08 -0.76
N VAL A 155 2.74 -1.93 -1.51
CA VAL A 155 2.10 -3.14 -2.06
C VAL A 155 1.61 -4.06 -0.93
N ASP A 156 2.46 -4.34 0.06
CA ASP A 156 2.12 -5.21 1.18
C ASP A 156 0.94 -4.66 2.02
N VAL A 157 1.02 -3.39 2.42
CA VAL A 157 -0.03 -2.74 3.22
C VAL A 157 -1.32 -2.62 2.43
N LEU A 158 -1.27 -2.27 1.14
CA LEU A 158 -2.46 -2.13 0.31
C LEU A 158 -3.19 -3.47 0.17
N TYR A 159 -2.47 -4.57 -0.03
CA TYR A 159 -3.09 -5.89 -0.08
C TYR A 159 -3.72 -6.31 1.24
N ASN A 160 -3.02 -6.12 2.37
CA ASN A 160 -3.59 -6.37 3.70
C ASN A 160 -4.85 -5.55 3.95
N TYR A 161 -4.83 -4.29 3.50
CA TYR A 161 -5.94 -3.38 3.63
C TYR A 161 -7.15 -3.80 2.79
N LEU A 162 -6.94 -4.09 1.50
CA LEU A 162 -8.00 -4.51 0.59
C LEU A 162 -8.68 -5.80 1.08
N GLU A 163 -7.90 -6.77 1.57
CA GLU A 163 -8.42 -8.03 2.13
C GLU A 163 -9.37 -7.78 3.31
N ASP A 164 -8.96 -6.94 4.26
CA ASP A 164 -9.77 -6.60 5.44
C ASP A 164 -11.02 -5.79 5.09
N LEU A 165 -10.89 -4.82 4.18
CA LEU A 165 -12.03 -4.00 3.74
C LEU A 165 -13.05 -4.86 3.00
N ILE A 166 -12.61 -5.68 2.03
CA ILE A 166 -13.51 -6.56 1.28
C ILE A 166 -14.20 -7.54 2.24
N GLY A 167 -13.45 -8.11 3.20
CA GLY A 167 -14.03 -8.97 4.24
C GLY A 167 -15.10 -8.26 5.06
N THR A 168 -14.87 -6.99 5.41
CA THR A 168 -15.83 -6.17 6.18
C THR A 168 -17.08 -5.81 5.37
N VAL A 169 -16.89 -5.39 4.11
CA VAL A 169 -18.01 -5.08 3.20
C VAL A 169 -18.86 -6.32 2.97
N ARG A 170 -18.25 -7.48 2.70
CA ARG A 170 -18.97 -8.76 2.53
C ARG A 170 -19.80 -9.13 3.76
N ARG A 171 -19.22 -9.04 4.97
CA ARG A 171 -19.96 -9.31 6.22
C ARG A 171 -21.13 -8.34 6.40
N THR A 172 -20.92 -7.06 6.12
CA THR A 172 -21.95 -6.02 6.26
C THR A 172 -23.09 -6.23 5.27
N VAL A 173 -22.78 -6.50 4.00
CA VAL A 173 -23.80 -6.77 2.98
C VAL A 173 -24.55 -8.07 3.30
N ASN A 174 -23.85 -9.15 3.63
CA ASN A 174 -24.51 -10.43 3.98
C ASN A 174 -25.45 -10.30 5.17
N THR A 175 -25.10 -9.49 6.18
CA THR A 175 -25.99 -9.25 7.34
C THR A 175 -27.18 -8.37 6.98
N GLN A 176 -26.98 -7.31 6.19
CA GLN A 176 -28.07 -6.41 5.76
C GLN A 176 -29.10 -7.10 4.84
N PHE A 177 -28.66 -8.01 3.97
CA PHE A 177 -29.52 -8.65 2.97
C PHE A 177 -29.90 -10.10 3.33
N ALA A 178 -29.59 -10.57 4.54
CA ALA A 178 -29.91 -11.93 4.98
C ALA A 178 -31.41 -12.26 4.86
N ALA A 179 -32.28 -11.27 5.09
CA ALA A 179 -33.73 -11.45 5.09
C ALA A 179 -34.38 -11.35 3.70
N THR A 180 -33.74 -10.69 2.73
CA THR A 180 -34.33 -10.41 1.40
C THR A 180 -34.09 -11.51 0.38
N ASN A 181 -33.15 -12.42 0.64
CA ASN A 181 -32.77 -13.51 -0.28
C ASN A 181 -32.50 -13.04 -1.72
N GLU A 182 -31.97 -11.81 -1.86
CA GLU A 182 -31.80 -11.14 -3.15
C GLU A 182 -30.75 -11.88 -4.02
N PRO A 183 -31.12 -12.46 -5.17
CA PRO A 183 -30.21 -13.24 -6.00
C PRO A 183 -28.98 -12.46 -6.47
N LYS A 184 -29.14 -11.15 -6.74
CA LYS A 184 -28.03 -10.27 -7.14
C LYS A 184 -26.98 -10.10 -6.06
N VAL A 185 -27.39 -10.10 -4.79
CA VAL A 185 -26.45 -10.00 -3.65
C VAL A 185 -25.66 -11.29 -3.49
N ARG A 186 -26.30 -12.45 -3.70
CA ARG A 186 -25.62 -13.74 -3.68
C ARG A 186 -24.58 -13.85 -4.78
N GLN A 187 -24.95 -13.49 -6.01
CA GLN A 187 -24.03 -13.49 -7.14
C GLN A 187 -22.83 -12.56 -6.88
N TRP A 188 -23.06 -11.33 -6.40
CA TRP A 188 -21.98 -10.42 -6.03
C TRP A 188 -21.07 -10.99 -4.95
N ALA A 189 -21.63 -11.68 -3.94
CA ALA A 189 -20.82 -12.30 -2.88
C ALA A 189 -19.92 -13.42 -3.41
N ASP A 190 -20.42 -14.21 -4.39
CA ASP A 190 -19.66 -15.26 -5.06
C ASP A 190 -18.54 -14.67 -5.95
N ASP A 191 -18.86 -13.66 -6.75
CA ASP A 191 -17.89 -12.93 -7.60
C ASP A 191 -16.78 -12.32 -6.73
N LEU A 192 -17.13 -11.71 -5.61
CA LEU A 192 -16.18 -11.11 -4.67
C LEU A 192 -15.26 -12.15 -4.02
N GLN A 193 -15.74 -13.37 -3.79
CA GLN A 193 -14.92 -14.46 -3.26
C GLN A 193 -13.89 -14.95 -4.28
N GLN A 194 -14.26 -15.00 -5.56
CA GLN A 194 -13.32 -15.28 -6.63
C GLN A 194 -12.25 -14.19 -6.72
N ASP A 195 -12.64 -12.92 -6.67
CA ASP A 195 -11.71 -11.80 -6.72
C ASP A 195 -10.76 -11.77 -5.51
N LEU A 196 -11.22 -12.15 -4.31
CA LEU A 196 -10.36 -12.32 -3.11
C LEU A 196 -9.28 -13.40 -3.31
N THR A 197 -9.62 -14.49 -3.99
CA THR A 197 -8.65 -15.56 -4.29
C THR A 197 -7.54 -15.04 -5.19
N ILE A 198 -7.90 -14.25 -6.21
CA ILE A 198 -6.95 -13.60 -7.11
C ILE A 198 -6.11 -12.56 -6.36
N LEU A 199 -6.71 -11.78 -5.45
CA LEU A 199 -6.01 -10.82 -4.60
C LEU A 199 -4.93 -11.51 -3.76
N HIS A 200 -5.26 -12.64 -3.13
CA HIS A 200 -4.33 -13.40 -2.29
C HIS A 200 -3.16 -13.97 -3.11
N LEU A 201 -3.44 -14.48 -4.31
CA LEU A 201 -2.40 -14.95 -5.22
C LEU A 201 -1.42 -13.83 -5.57
N ARG A 202 -1.94 -12.66 -5.98
CA ARG A 202 -1.11 -11.49 -6.32
C ARG A 202 -0.30 -10.97 -5.13
N LYS A 203 -0.92 -10.95 -3.94
CA LYS A 203 -0.24 -10.61 -2.68
C LYS A 203 0.93 -11.56 -2.41
N ALA A 204 0.74 -12.87 -2.59
CA ALA A 204 1.78 -13.86 -2.39
C ALA A 204 2.94 -13.68 -3.39
N GLU A 205 2.64 -13.44 -4.66
CA GLU A 205 3.63 -13.14 -5.70
C GLU A 205 4.42 -11.87 -5.37
N ALA A 206 3.73 -10.80 -4.97
CA ALA A 206 4.36 -9.54 -4.59
C ALA A 206 5.25 -9.70 -3.33
N SER A 207 4.76 -10.41 -2.31
CA SER A 207 5.50 -10.67 -1.08
C SER A 207 6.75 -11.53 -1.33
N ALA A 208 6.65 -12.55 -2.19
CA ALA A 208 7.78 -13.37 -2.60
C ALA A 208 8.84 -12.53 -3.31
N LYS A 209 8.43 -11.67 -4.25
CA LYS A 209 9.32 -10.74 -4.96
C LYS A 209 10.01 -9.76 -4.00
N THR A 210 9.27 -9.18 -3.05
CA THR A 210 9.84 -8.29 -2.03
C THR A 210 10.85 -9.01 -1.14
N SER A 211 10.53 -10.23 -0.69
CA SER A 211 11.43 -11.03 0.15
C SER A 211 12.73 -11.38 -0.57
N GLN A 212 12.63 -11.74 -1.85
CA GLN A 212 13.79 -12.00 -2.70
C GLN A 212 14.66 -10.75 -2.87
N SER A 213 14.05 -9.59 -3.17
CA SER A 213 14.77 -8.32 -3.28
C SER A 213 15.47 -7.93 -1.99
N PHE A 214 14.84 -8.17 -0.84
CA PHE A 214 15.43 -7.91 0.47
C PHE A 214 16.65 -8.80 0.76
N ASP A 215 16.58 -10.10 0.45
CA ASP A 215 17.72 -11.02 0.60
C ASP A 215 18.92 -10.59 -0.27
N VAL A 216 18.65 -10.17 -1.51
CA VAL A 216 19.69 -9.59 -2.39
C VAL A 216 20.30 -8.34 -1.77
N MET A 217 19.47 -7.41 -1.28
CA MET A 217 19.94 -6.18 -0.65
C MET A 217 20.81 -6.44 0.58
N GLN A 218 20.41 -7.37 1.46
CA GLN A 218 21.20 -7.73 2.63
C GLN A 218 22.55 -8.34 2.25
N LYS A 219 22.57 -9.25 1.27
CA LYS A 219 23.81 -9.85 0.77
C LYS A 219 24.75 -8.81 0.17
N THR A 220 24.22 -7.84 -0.58
CA THR A 220 25.02 -6.73 -1.12
C THR A 220 25.63 -5.88 0.00
N MET A 221 24.85 -5.48 1.01
CA MET A 221 25.38 -4.72 2.15
C MET A 221 26.46 -5.50 2.94
N GLN A 222 26.30 -6.81 3.09
CA GLN A 222 27.33 -7.66 3.73
C GLN A 222 28.61 -7.73 2.89
N LEU A 223 28.47 -7.88 1.58
CA LEU A 223 29.60 -7.89 0.65
C LEU A 223 30.33 -6.54 0.67
N GLU A 224 29.59 -5.43 0.66
CA GLU A 224 30.15 -4.07 0.78
C GLU A 224 30.94 -3.90 2.08
N LYS A 225 30.39 -4.34 3.23
CA LYS A 225 31.11 -4.29 4.51
C LYS A 225 32.39 -5.14 4.48
N TYR A 226 32.33 -6.32 3.87
CA TYR A 226 33.50 -7.19 3.72
C TYR A 226 34.57 -6.56 2.82
N LEU A 227 34.16 -5.96 1.71
CA LEU A 227 35.06 -5.24 0.80
C LEU A 227 35.66 -4.00 1.46
N ALA A 228 34.84 -3.19 2.17
CA ALA A 228 35.28 -2.01 2.92
C ALA A 228 36.26 -2.35 4.06
N SER A 229 36.04 -3.47 4.74
CA SER A 229 36.96 -3.99 5.76
C SER A 229 38.31 -4.41 5.14
N ARG A 230 38.31 -4.96 3.92
CA ARG A 230 39.52 -5.36 3.21
C ARG A 230 40.27 -4.19 2.60
N THR A 231 39.61 -3.17 2.04
CA THR A 231 40.27 -1.98 1.49
C THR A 231 41.05 -1.19 2.55
N GLY A 232 40.66 -1.26 3.83
CA GLY A 232 41.48 -0.72 4.94
C GLY A 232 42.82 -1.42 5.16
N SER A 233 43.00 -2.66 4.67
CA SER A 233 44.25 -3.45 4.82
C SER A 233 45.04 -3.65 3.51
N GLN A 234 44.42 -3.38 2.36
CA GLN A 234 44.97 -3.74 1.03
C GLN A 234 45.42 -2.53 0.19
N ILE A 235 45.37 -1.28 0.70
CA ILE A 235 45.95 -0.14 -0.02
C ILE A 235 47.47 -0.31 -0.28
N ASN A 236 48.18 -1.17 0.47
CA ASN A 236 49.57 -1.53 0.15
C ASN A 236 49.75 -2.66 -0.89
N SER A 237 48.74 -3.52 -1.11
CA SER A 237 48.87 -4.66 -2.03
C SER A 237 48.45 -4.32 -3.47
N VAL A 238 47.53 -3.36 -3.64
CA VAL A 238 47.19 -2.84 -4.98
C VAL A 238 48.35 -2.02 -5.56
N PHE A 239 49.11 -1.31 -4.72
CA PHE A 239 50.34 -0.62 -5.13
C PHE A 239 51.45 -1.59 -5.60
N THR A 240 51.55 -2.79 -5.01
CA THR A 240 52.56 -3.79 -5.42
C THR A 240 52.16 -4.54 -6.70
N PHE A 241 50.86 -4.76 -6.95
CA PHE A 241 50.40 -5.33 -8.22
C PHE A 241 50.60 -4.36 -9.40
N ALA A 242 50.37 -3.06 -9.20
CA ALA A 242 50.62 -2.04 -10.23
C ALA A 242 52.13 -1.83 -10.52
N GLN A 243 53.02 -2.08 -9.55
CA GLN A 243 54.46 -2.04 -9.75
C GLN A 243 55.02 -3.30 -10.44
N ALA A 244 54.33 -4.44 -10.37
CA ALA A 244 54.72 -5.67 -11.05
C ALA A 244 54.38 -5.69 -12.57
N LEU A 245 53.69 -4.65 -13.06
CA LEU A 245 53.36 -4.45 -14.48
C LEU A 245 54.24 -3.39 -15.17
N LYS A 246 55.42 -3.10 -14.61
CA LYS A 246 56.50 -2.35 -15.27
C LYS A 246 57.68 -3.25 -15.57
#